data_AF-A0A5Q0BI96-F1
#
_entry.id   AF-A0A5Q0BI96-F1
#
_cell.length_a   1.000
_cell.length_b   1.000
_cell.length_c   1.000
_cell.angle_alpha   90.00
_cell.angle_beta   90.00
_cell.angle_gamma   90.00
#
_symmetry.space_group_name_H-M   'P 1'
#
loop_
_entity.id
_entity.type
_entity.pdbx_description
1 polymer ?
#
loop_
_entity_poly.entity_id
_entity_poly.type
_entity_poly.pdbx_seq_one_letter_code
_entity_poly.pdbx_strand_id
1 'polypeptide(L)'
;MDTDYARCRMALRTKQAALAGGRTAGVFMLLSALAVSGCSSIRSGSNEVKTAVVDPAPDAGFIAHPERQRSRADLPFQKVWIKPGFDKNNYRELLVAPVNTRYMMEMDWLHGMSSAAWFSDVQADIAELGLYFHDQVVKAFKNDPHHRFRVVERQESQKHPALRLELALIEIDPSTPVLHALSWAGPPGTGTVAGVVNQRRAAFEGRLRDLKTNEIVATFADRDMADIAPIDLTRLTWYGPAKRIMERWAGQFVLIANRKQGEAVTDETPFTVMPF
;
A
#
# COMPACT_ATOMS: atom_id res chain seq x y z
N MET A 1 27.01 15.93 4.18
CA MET A 1 26.79 17.15 4.98
C MET A 1 25.81 18.01 4.20
N ASP A 2 24.55 17.98 4.61
CA ASP A 2 23.41 18.41 3.80
C ASP A 2 23.22 19.93 3.74
N THR A 3 23.14 20.44 2.51
CA THR A 3 22.84 21.83 2.16
C THR A 3 21.43 22.27 2.59
N ASP A 4 20.51 21.35 2.84
CA ASP A 4 19.15 21.67 3.31
C ASP A 4 19.08 21.95 4.82
N TYR A 5 20.00 21.39 5.61
CA TYR A 5 20.10 21.72 7.04
C TYR A 5 20.60 23.18 7.23
N ALA A 6 21.43 23.68 6.31
CA ALA A 6 21.92 25.05 6.34
C ALA A 6 20.84 26.09 5.97
N ARG A 7 19.94 25.76 5.02
CA ARG A 7 18.85 26.67 4.61
C ARG A 7 17.79 26.85 5.70
N CYS A 8 17.47 25.79 6.44
CA CYS A 8 16.53 25.89 7.55
C CYS A 8 17.12 26.68 8.74
N ARG A 9 18.42 26.56 9.00
CA ARG A 9 19.12 27.31 10.06
C ARG A 9 19.27 28.81 9.74
N MET A 10 19.37 29.18 8.45
CA MET A 10 19.53 30.58 8.05
C MET A 10 18.20 31.34 8.12
N ALA A 11 17.07 30.73 7.75
CA ALA A 11 15.74 31.35 7.85
C ALA A 11 15.31 31.64 9.31
N LEU A 12 15.78 30.84 10.27
CA LEU A 12 15.54 31.05 11.70
C LEU A 12 16.41 32.18 12.30
N ARG A 13 17.63 32.38 11.80
CA ARG A 13 18.50 33.48 12.26
C ARG A 13 18.06 34.85 11.78
N THR A 14 17.52 34.97 10.57
CA THR A 14 17.05 36.27 10.03
C THR A 14 15.79 36.77 10.73
N LYS A 15 14.94 35.87 11.27
CA LYS A 15 13.76 36.27 12.06
C LYS A 15 14.06 36.56 13.53
N GLN A 16 15.11 35.98 14.12
CA GLN A 16 15.51 36.27 15.50
C GLN A 16 16.19 37.63 15.68
N ALA A 17 16.81 38.17 14.62
CA ALA A 17 17.41 39.51 14.66
C ALA A 17 16.39 40.66 14.60
N ALA A 18 15.12 40.39 14.24
CA ALA A 18 14.08 41.41 14.06
C ALA A 18 13.21 41.66 15.31
N LEU A 19 13.43 40.94 16.43
CA LEU A 19 12.56 40.98 17.61
C LEU A 19 13.28 41.32 18.92
N ALA A 20 14.55 41.73 18.87
CA ALA A 20 15.29 42.21 20.04
C ALA A 20 14.96 43.69 20.33
N GLY A 21 13.72 43.97 20.72
CA GLY A 21 13.27 45.33 20.99
C GLY A 21 11.90 45.39 21.67
N GLY A 22 11.72 44.70 22.80
CA GLY A 22 10.46 44.81 23.54
C GLY A 22 10.38 43.85 24.72
N ARG A 23 10.24 44.41 25.93
CA ARG A 23 10.12 43.73 27.21
C ARG A 23 8.83 42.91 27.31
N THR A 24 8.76 41.71 26.73
CA THR A 24 7.69 40.72 27.00
C THR A 24 8.22 39.30 26.79
N ALA A 25 9.19 38.88 27.61
CA ALA A 25 9.88 37.60 27.46
C ALA A 25 9.18 36.39 28.13
N GLY A 26 8.00 36.54 28.72
CA GLY A 26 7.36 35.48 29.52
C GLY A 26 6.35 34.58 28.81
N VAL A 27 5.69 35.06 27.74
CA VAL A 27 4.49 34.39 27.19
C VAL A 27 4.76 33.68 25.86
N PHE A 28 5.81 34.06 25.14
CA PHE A 28 6.07 33.53 23.79
C PHE A 28 6.75 32.15 23.76
N MET A 29 7.27 31.66 24.90
CA MET A 29 7.99 30.38 24.96
C MET A 29 7.06 29.16 25.08
N LEU A 30 5.79 29.35 25.45
CA LEU A 30 4.82 28.24 25.60
C LEU A 30 4.15 27.83 24.27
N LEU A 31 4.05 28.74 23.28
CA LEU A 31 3.35 28.48 22.01
C LEU A 31 4.23 27.81 20.96
N SER A 32 5.57 27.88 21.07
CA SER A 32 6.49 27.23 20.13
C SER A 32 6.67 25.73 20.40
N ALA A 33 6.35 25.25 21.60
CA ALA A 33 6.46 23.83 21.96
C ALA A 33 5.30 22.97 21.41
N LEU A 34 4.13 23.57 21.13
CA LEU A 34 2.95 22.86 20.62
C LEU A 34 3.02 22.55 19.12
N ALA A 35 3.88 23.23 18.35
CA ALA A 35 3.95 23.04 16.90
C ALA A 35 4.76 21.81 16.47
N VAL A 36 5.64 21.27 17.32
CA VAL A 36 6.53 20.14 16.96
C VAL A 36 5.91 18.78 17.32
N SER A 37 4.98 18.74 18.27
CA SER A 37 4.26 17.51 18.68
C SER A 37 3.09 17.12 17.76
N GLY A 38 2.68 18.01 16.85
CA GLY A 38 1.55 17.80 15.95
C GLY A 38 1.85 16.93 14.72
N CYS A 39 3.10 16.91 14.24
CA CYS A 39 3.43 16.17 13.02
C CYS A 39 3.49 14.65 13.20
N SER A 40 3.78 14.16 14.40
CA SER A 40 3.82 12.71 14.69
C SER A 40 2.44 12.15 15.04
N SER A 41 1.58 12.93 15.69
CA SER A 41 0.21 12.52 16.06
C SER A 41 -0.74 12.47 14.85
N ILE A 42 -0.61 13.37 13.88
CA ILE A 42 -1.42 13.35 12.64
C ILE A 42 -1.06 12.15 11.75
N ARG A 43 0.19 11.66 11.78
CA ARG A 43 0.67 10.55 10.94
C ARG A 43 0.16 9.18 11.41
N SER A 44 0.16 8.93 12.72
CA SER A 44 -0.42 7.70 13.29
C SER A 44 -1.93 7.60 13.00
N GLY A 45 -2.63 8.73 13.01
CA GLY A 45 -4.06 8.78 12.77
C GLY A 45 -4.49 8.29 11.38
N SER A 46 -3.68 8.47 10.32
CA SER A 46 -4.05 8.02 8.96
C SER A 46 -4.24 6.50 8.88
N ASN A 47 -3.30 5.74 9.46
CA ASN A 47 -3.34 4.28 9.45
C ASN A 47 -4.52 3.74 10.30
N GLU A 48 -4.85 4.43 11.39
CA GLU A 48 -6.03 4.13 12.23
C GLU A 48 -7.33 4.43 11.48
N VAL A 49 -7.41 5.57 10.78
CA VAL A 49 -8.57 5.96 9.96
C VAL A 49 -8.82 4.95 8.85
N LYS A 50 -7.78 4.44 8.18
CA LYS A 50 -7.96 3.38 7.17
C LYS A 50 -8.69 2.17 7.73
N THR A 51 -8.28 1.71 8.92
CA THR A 51 -8.89 0.54 9.57
C THR A 51 -10.36 0.78 9.95
N ALA A 52 -10.76 2.04 10.12
CA ALA A 52 -12.15 2.41 10.35
C ALA A 52 -13.00 2.51 9.06
N VAL A 53 -12.37 2.65 7.89
CA VAL A 53 -13.05 2.87 6.60
C VAL A 53 -13.06 1.61 5.74
N VAL A 54 -12.01 0.80 5.81
CA VAL A 54 -11.86 -0.47 5.09
C VAL A 54 -11.57 -1.55 6.10
N ASP A 55 -12.48 -2.52 6.23
CA ASP A 55 -12.22 -3.72 7.04
C ASP A 55 -11.02 -4.49 6.45
N PRO A 56 -10.17 -5.14 7.25
CA PRO A 56 -9.15 -6.03 6.72
C PRO A 56 -9.74 -7.18 5.92
N ALA A 57 -9.05 -7.62 4.87
CA ALA A 57 -9.45 -8.84 4.15
C ALA A 57 -9.43 -10.07 5.09
N PRO A 58 -10.33 -11.04 4.88
CA PRO A 58 -10.21 -12.36 5.51
C PRO A 58 -8.87 -13.02 5.15
N ASP A 59 -8.47 -14.04 5.90
CA ASP A 59 -7.24 -14.77 5.59
C ASP A 59 -7.50 -15.74 4.42
N ALA A 60 -6.73 -15.62 3.35
CA ALA A 60 -6.88 -16.41 2.11
C ALA A 60 -6.13 -17.76 2.17
N GLY A 61 -5.32 -17.96 3.20
CA GLY A 61 -4.51 -19.17 3.39
C GLY A 61 -3.11 -19.12 2.75
N PHE A 62 -2.67 -17.97 2.21
CA PHE A 62 -1.28 -17.82 1.74
C PHE A 62 -0.31 -17.61 2.92
N ILE A 63 -0.78 -17.01 4.01
CA ILE A 63 -0.08 -16.94 5.30
C ILE A 63 -0.47 -18.14 6.18
N ALA A 64 0.53 -18.94 6.58
CA ALA A 64 0.31 -20.16 7.37
C ALA A 64 -0.09 -19.91 8.84
N HIS A 65 0.31 -18.76 9.39
CA HIS A 65 0.09 -18.39 10.80
C HIS A 65 -0.45 -16.94 10.90
N PRO A 66 -1.65 -16.66 10.37
CA PRO A 66 -2.22 -15.31 10.34
C PRO A 66 -2.50 -14.77 11.75
N GLU A 67 -2.70 -15.65 12.75
CA GLU A 67 -2.95 -15.29 14.15
C GLU A 67 -1.79 -14.53 14.81
N ARG A 68 -0.59 -14.58 14.20
CA ARG A 68 0.57 -13.82 14.67
C ARG A 68 0.55 -12.37 14.20
N GLN A 69 -0.21 -12.06 13.16
CA GLN A 69 -0.32 -10.72 12.62
C GLN A 69 -1.14 -9.83 13.54
N ARG A 70 -0.75 -8.56 13.61
CA ARG A 70 -1.43 -7.52 14.38
C ARG A 70 -1.45 -6.23 13.58
N SER A 71 -2.40 -5.36 13.88
CA SER A 71 -2.32 -3.97 13.40
C SER A 71 -1.14 -3.26 14.05
N ARG A 72 -0.47 -2.42 13.26
CA ARG A 72 0.73 -1.69 13.66
C ARG A 72 0.63 -0.26 13.15
N ALA A 73 0.44 0.70 14.06
CA ALA A 73 0.32 2.11 13.70
C ALA A 73 1.54 2.66 12.92
N ASP A 74 2.71 2.05 13.06
CA ASP A 74 3.94 2.44 12.38
C ASP A 74 4.07 1.91 10.93
N LEU A 75 3.09 1.13 10.45
CA LEU A 75 3.09 0.53 9.12
C LEU A 75 1.73 0.74 8.42
N PRO A 76 1.69 0.88 7.09
CA PRO A 76 0.47 1.18 6.34
C PRO A 76 -0.44 -0.04 6.10
N PHE A 77 0.02 -1.24 6.46
CA PHE A 77 -0.71 -2.49 6.25
C PHE A 77 -1.53 -2.85 7.48
N GLN A 78 -2.78 -3.26 7.24
CA GLN A 78 -3.73 -3.59 8.30
C GLN A 78 -3.30 -4.77 9.19
N LYS A 79 -2.63 -5.76 8.62
CA LYS A 79 -2.14 -6.95 9.33
C LYS A 79 -0.65 -7.10 9.10
N VAL A 80 0.16 -7.12 10.16
CA VAL A 80 1.62 -7.32 10.05
C VAL A 80 2.15 -8.22 11.16
N TRP A 81 3.05 -9.13 10.81
CA TRP A 81 3.93 -9.81 11.75
C TRP A 81 5.38 -9.68 11.29
N ILE A 82 6.29 -9.43 12.23
CA ILE A 82 7.73 -9.39 11.98
C ILE A 82 8.38 -10.32 13.00
N LYS A 83 9.24 -11.23 12.53
CA LYS A 83 9.98 -12.14 13.40
C LYS A 83 10.78 -11.33 14.45
N PRO A 84 10.70 -11.65 15.75
CA PRO A 84 11.52 -11.01 16.76
C PRO A 84 13.01 -11.11 16.44
N GLY A 85 13.74 -10.00 16.56
CA GLY A 85 15.17 -9.93 16.23
C GLY A 85 15.50 -9.86 14.73
N PHE A 86 14.50 -9.86 13.84
CA PHE A 86 14.74 -9.60 12.42
C PHE A 86 15.23 -8.17 12.20
N ASP A 87 16.40 -8.03 11.59
CA ASP A 87 16.93 -6.75 11.14
C ASP A 87 17.11 -6.74 9.61
N LYS A 88 16.26 -5.99 8.92
CA LYS A 88 16.34 -5.77 7.48
C LYS A 88 17.67 -5.16 7.05
N ASN A 89 18.41 -4.48 7.94
CA ASN A 89 19.72 -3.90 7.67
C ASN A 89 20.83 -4.93 7.47
N ASN A 90 20.55 -6.21 7.69
CA ASN A 90 21.47 -7.29 7.31
C ASN A 90 21.35 -7.70 5.83
N TYR A 91 20.33 -7.22 5.12
CA TYR A 91 20.03 -7.60 3.74
C TYR A 91 20.30 -6.45 2.78
N ARG A 92 20.79 -6.77 1.57
CA ARG A 92 21.13 -5.78 0.51
C ARG A 92 20.49 -6.11 -0.83
N GLU A 93 19.91 -7.30 -0.96
CA GLU A 93 19.29 -7.77 -2.19
C GLU A 93 17.84 -8.18 -1.96
N LEU A 94 17.04 -8.05 -3.00
CA LEU A 94 15.63 -8.43 -2.99
C LEU A 94 15.31 -9.22 -4.25
N LEU A 95 14.76 -10.42 -4.07
CA LEU A 95 14.12 -11.19 -5.14
C LEU A 95 12.61 -11.00 -5.00
N VAL A 96 11.95 -10.47 -6.03
CA VAL A 96 10.49 -10.39 -6.08
C VAL A 96 10.00 -11.65 -6.80
N ALA A 97 9.23 -12.48 -6.11
CA ALA A 97 8.63 -13.66 -6.71
C ALA A 97 7.39 -13.28 -7.54
N PRO A 98 7.01 -14.09 -8.55
CA PRO A 98 5.74 -13.89 -9.24
C PRO A 98 4.57 -13.83 -8.26
N VAL A 99 3.64 -12.90 -8.50
CA VAL A 99 2.44 -12.74 -7.66
C VAL A 99 1.54 -13.96 -7.87
N ASN A 100 1.13 -14.58 -6.76
CA ASN A 100 0.28 -15.75 -6.79
C ASN A 100 -1.20 -15.36 -6.84
N THR A 101 -1.91 -15.80 -7.87
CA THR A 101 -3.34 -15.53 -8.05
C THR A 101 -4.23 -16.73 -7.70
N ARG A 102 -3.65 -17.85 -7.26
CA ARG A 102 -4.40 -19.07 -6.87
C ARG A 102 -5.14 -18.92 -5.55
N TYR A 103 -4.85 -17.86 -4.80
CA TYR A 103 -5.50 -17.54 -3.52
C TYR A 103 -6.60 -16.48 -3.69
N MET A 104 -7.00 -16.17 -4.93
CA MET A 104 -8.15 -15.31 -5.19
C MET A 104 -9.39 -15.94 -4.55
N MET A 105 -10.06 -15.18 -3.68
CA MET A 105 -11.30 -15.59 -3.06
C MET A 105 -12.43 -15.61 -4.10
N GLU A 106 -13.48 -16.37 -3.80
CA GLU A 106 -14.72 -16.26 -4.58
C GLU A 106 -15.29 -14.84 -4.45
N MET A 107 -15.69 -14.27 -5.58
CA MET A 107 -16.16 -12.89 -5.65
C MET A 107 -17.65 -12.86 -5.96
N ASP A 108 -18.45 -12.20 -5.13
CA ASP A 108 -19.90 -12.14 -5.25
C ASP A 108 -20.37 -11.62 -6.63
N TRP A 109 -19.64 -10.67 -7.22
CA TRP A 109 -19.96 -10.12 -8.53
C TRP A 109 -19.82 -11.13 -9.67
N LEU A 110 -18.97 -12.15 -9.50
CA LEU A 110 -18.71 -13.18 -10.49
C LEU A 110 -19.89 -14.17 -10.57
N HIS A 111 -20.52 -14.48 -9.43
CA HIS A 111 -21.71 -15.35 -9.37
C HIS A 111 -22.92 -14.74 -10.10
N GLY A 112 -23.02 -13.40 -10.15
CA GLY A 112 -24.07 -12.69 -10.88
C GLY A 112 -23.93 -12.73 -12.41
N MET A 113 -22.81 -13.23 -12.95
CA MET A 113 -22.45 -13.15 -14.37
C MET A 113 -22.07 -14.54 -14.90
N SER A 114 -23.05 -15.44 -14.95
CA SER A 114 -22.87 -16.89 -15.03
C SER A 114 -22.51 -17.49 -16.41
N SER A 115 -21.58 -16.91 -17.18
CA SER A 115 -21.15 -17.49 -18.47
C SER A 115 -19.70 -18.01 -18.45
N ALA A 116 -19.48 -19.24 -18.94
CA ALA A 116 -18.18 -19.92 -18.89
C ALA A 116 -17.04 -19.18 -19.63
N ALA A 117 -17.35 -18.50 -20.74
CA ALA A 117 -16.39 -17.68 -21.47
C ALA A 117 -15.86 -16.52 -20.60
N TRP A 118 -16.78 -15.91 -19.84
CA TRP A 118 -16.46 -14.77 -19.00
C TRP A 118 -15.64 -15.15 -17.76
N PHE A 119 -15.84 -16.35 -17.21
CA PHE A 119 -14.93 -16.90 -16.18
C PHE A 119 -13.48 -17.05 -16.69
N SER A 120 -13.30 -17.51 -17.93
CA SER A 120 -11.97 -17.65 -18.53
C SER A 120 -11.30 -16.29 -18.74
N ASP A 121 -12.05 -15.30 -19.23
CA ASP A 121 -11.54 -13.95 -19.45
C ASP A 121 -11.13 -13.29 -18.12
N VAL A 122 -11.97 -13.41 -17.08
CA VAL A 122 -11.64 -12.90 -15.73
C VAL A 122 -10.39 -13.58 -15.17
N GLN A 123 -10.20 -14.89 -15.37
CA GLN A 123 -9.01 -15.59 -14.91
C GLN A 123 -7.74 -15.09 -15.62
N ALA A 124 -7.81 -14.86 -16.93
CA ALA A 124 -6.72 -14.30 -17.71
C ALA A 124 -6.38 -12.88 -17.25
N ASP A 125 -7.40 -12.06 -17.00
CA ASP A 125 -7.20 -10.69 -16.51
C ASP A 125 -6.60 -10.64 -15.10
N ILE A 126 -7.04 -11.54 -14.20
CA ILE A 126 -6.44 -11.68 -12.88
C ILE A 126 -4.96 -12.07 -12.98
N ALA A 127 -4.61 -12.96 -13.92
CA ALA A 127 -3.22 -13.30 -14.17
C ALA A 127 -2.42 -12.09 -14.70
N GLU A 128 -3.00 -11.29 -15.60
CA GLU A 128 -2.40 -10.02 -16.05
C GLU A 128 -2.19 -9.05 -14.89
N LEU A 129 -3.15 -8.94 -13.97
CA LEU A 129 -3.05 -8.10 -12.78
C LEU A 129 -1.96 -8.58 -11.83
N GLY A 130 -1.79 -9.90 -11.68
CA GLY A 130 -0.67 -10.48 -10.95
C GLY A 130 0.69 -10.10 -11.56
N LEU A 131 0.82 -10.20 -12.89
CA LEU A 131 2.02 -9.77 -13.61
C LEU A 131 2.26 -8.26 -13.46
N TYR A 132 1.22 -7.46 -13.61
CA TYR A 132 1.28 -6.01 -13.45
C TYR A 132 1.74 -5.63 -12.03
N PHE A 133 1.18 -6.25 -10.99
CA PHE A 133 1.56 -5.96 -9.61
C PHE A 133 3.02 -6.34 -9.34
N HIS A 134 3.46 -7.51 -9.81
CA HIS A 134 4.87 -7.90 -9.76
C HIS A 134 5.78 -6.81 -10.38
N ASP A 135 5.44 -6.36 -11.59
CA ASP A 135 6.24 -5.40 -12.33
C ASP A 135 6.27 -4.03 -11.66
N GLN A 136 5.16 -3.57 -11.05
CA GLN A 136 5.16 -2.33 -10.27
C GLN A 136 6.07 -2.44 -9.05
N VAL A 137 6.08 -3.57 -8.34
CA VAL A 137 6.97 -3.78 -7.19
C VAL A 137 8.43 -3.78 -7.63
N VAL A 138 8.77 -4.52 -8.70
CA VAL A 138 10.13 -4.53 -9.25
C VAL A 138 10.55 -3.13 -9.69
N LYS A 139 9.69 -2.42 -10.41
CA LYS A 139 9.93 -1.05 -10.88
C LYS A 139 10.16 -0.09 -9.70
N ALA A 140 9.33 -0.16 -8.67
CA ALA A 140 9.44 0.70 -7.49
C ALA A 140 10.79 0.50 -6.79
N PHE A 141 11.24 -0.74 -6.57
CA PHE A 141 12.54 -1.00 -5.96
C PHE A 141 13.72 -0.63 -6.87
N LYS A 142 13.63 -0.86 -8.19
CA LYS A 142 14.68 -0.45 -9.14
C LYS A 142 14.83 1.08 -9.20
N ASN A 143 13.73 1.81 -9.06
CA ASN A 143 13.69 3.27 -9.10
C ASN A 143 13.82 3.92 -7.72
N ASP A 144 14.04 3.15 -6.65
CA ASP A 144 14.27 3.67 -5.30
C ASP A 144 15.51 4.59 -5.32
N PRO A 145 15.38 5.91 -5.02
CA PRO A 145 16.53 6.82 -5.03
C PRO A 145 17.58 6.48 -3.97
N HIS A 146 17.21 5.75 -2.91
CA HIS A 146 18.16 5.27 -1.91
C HIS A 146 18.84 3.96 -2.30
N HIS A 147 18.36 3.31 -3.37
CA HIS A 147 18.80 2.01 -3.85
C HIS A 147 18.99 1.00 -2.70
N ARG A 148 18.05 0.98 -1.74
CA ARG A 148 18.21 0.24 -0.49
C ARG A 148 18.39 -1.26 -0.71
N PHE A 149 17.73 -1.78 -1.73
CA PHE A 149 17.87 -3.15 -2.20
C PHE A 149 18.23 -3.16 -3.68
N ARG A 150 19.23 -3.98 -4.04
CA ARG A 150 19.42 -4.37 -5.43
C ARG A 150 18.43 -5.50 -5.77
N VAL A 151 17.56 -5.26 -6.75
CA VAL A 151 16.66 -6.29 -7.23
C VAL A 151 17.44 -7.36 -8.01
N VAL A 152 17.31 -8.62 -7.63
CA VAL A 152 17.89 -9.77 -8.30
C VAL A 152 16.79 -10.62 -8.94
N GLU A 153 17.03 -11.10 -10.15
CA GLU A 153 16.01 -11.84 -10.93
C GLU A 153 15.92 -13.32 -10.55
N ARG A 154 17.06 -13.90 -10.19
CA ARG A 154 17.15 -15.31 -9.80
C ARG A 154 18.04 -15.48 -8.59
N GLN A 155 17.79 -16.55 -7.83
CA GLN A 155 18.54 -16.84 -6.60
C GLN A 155 20.03 -17.06 -6.87
N GLU A 156 20.39 -17.63 -8.01
CA GLU A 156 21.79 -17.88 -8.38
C GLU A 156 22.57 -16.59 -8.70
N SER A 157 21.85 -15.48 -8.92
CA SER A 157 22.45 -14.16 -9.20
C SER A 157 22.74 -13.37 -7.92
N GLN A 158 22.37 -13.91 -6.76
CA GLN A 158 22.57 -13.31 -5.45
C GLN A 158 24.08 -13.20 -5.13
N LYS A 159 24.52 -12.03 -4.64
CA LYS A 159 25.90 -11.81 -4.16
C LYS A 159 25.97 -11.41 -2.68
N HIS A 160 24.86 -10.93 -2.13
CA HIS A 160 24.75 -10.47 -0.75
C HIS A 160 23.51 -11.08 -0.08
N PRO A 161 23.39 -11.06 1.26
CA PRO A 161 22.17 -11.55 1.91
C PRO A 161 20.92 -10.89 1.31
N ALA A 162 19.99 -11.74 0.87
CA ALA A 162 18.83 -11.34 0.11
C ALA A 162 17.54 -11.78 0.78
N LEU A 163 16.51 -10.97 0.60
CA LEU A 163 15.14 -11.33 0.93
C LEU A 163 14.41 -11.77 -0.32
N ARG A 164 13.45 -12.67 -0.16
CA ARG A 164 12.44 -12.98 -1.17
C ARG A 164 11.10 -12.39 -0.75
N LEU A 165 10.56 -11.51 -1.58
CA LEU A 165 9.20 -11.00 -1.44
C LEU A 165 8.25 -11.91 -2.22
N GLU A 166 7.32 -12.53 -1.51
CA GLU A 166 6.27 -13.36 -2.10
C GLU A 166 4.92 -12.70 -1.81
N LEU A 167 4.12 -12.50 -2.85
CA LEU A 167 2.82 -11.83 -2.78
C LEU A 167 1.75 -12.75 -3.35
N ALA A 168 0.55 -12.69 -2.78
CA ALA A 168 -0.65 -13.32 -3.29
C ALA A 168 -1.76 -12.27 -3.41
N LEU A 169 -2.38 -12.20 -4.57
CA LEU A 169 -3.56 -11.36 -4.80
C LEU A 169 -4.80 -12.18 -4.43
N ILE A 170 -5.63 -11.64 -3.53
CA ILE A 170 -6.69 -12.41 -2.87
C ILE A 170 -8.10 -11.85 -3.10
N GLU A 171 -8.23 -10.57 -3.47
CA GLU A 171 -9.51 -9.92 -3.76
C GLU A 171 -9.30 -8.86 -4.85
N ILE A 172 -10.20 -8.77 -5.84
CA ILE A 172 -10.28 -7.66 -6.80
C ILE A 172 -11.74 -7.35 -7.11
N ASP A 173 -12.18 -6.14 -6.79
CA ASP A 173 -13.49 -5.64 -7.21
C ASP A 173 -13.36 -4.63 -8.35
N PRO A 174 -13.99 -4.91 -9.51
CA PRO A 174 -13.92 -4.04 -10.68
C PRO A 174 -14.73 -2.75 -10.51
N SER A 175 -14.63 -1.86 -11.49
CA SER A 175 -15.33 -0.57 -11.45
C SER A 175 -16.84 -0.67 -11.73
N THR A 176 -17.63 0.06 -10.93
CA THR A 176 -19.11 0.12 -10.99
C THR A 176 -19.70 0.55 -12.35
N PRO A 177 -19.16 1.55 -13.07
CA PRO A 177 -19.73 1.96 -14.36
C PRO A 177 -19.73 0.82 -15.39
N VAL A 178 -18.71 -0.04 -15.36
CA VAL A 178 -18.63 -1.17 -16.27
C VAL A 178 -19.56 -2.31 -15.81
N LEU A 179 -19.64 -2.58 -14.50
CA LEU A 179 -20.62 -3.53 -13.95
C LEU A 179 -22.07 -3.12 -14.29
N HIS A 180 -22.39 -1.83 -14.19
CA HIS A 180 -23.68 -1.29 -14.61
C HIS A 180 -23.88 -1.44 -16.13
N ALA A 181 -22.90 -1.08 -16.96
CA ALA A 181 -23.02 -1.24 -18.41
C ALA A 181 -23.27 -2.70 -18.84
N LEU A 182 -22.60 -3.66 -18.21
CA LEU A 182 -22.81 -5.09 -18.45
C LEU A 182 -24.21 -5.56 -18.01
N SER A 183 -24.74 -5.01 -16.91
CA SER A 183 -26.11 -5.33 -16.48
C SER A 183 -27.19 -4.91 -17.49
N TRP A 184 -26.92 -3.89 -18.32
CA TRP A 184 -27.81 -3.47 -19.41
C TRP A 184 -27.62 -4.29 -20.70
N ALA A 185 -26.44 -4.90 -20.89
CA ALA A 185 -26.12 -5.72 -22.05
C ALA A 185 -26.53 -7.21 -21.91
N GLY A 186 -26.97 -7.62 -20.72
CA GLY A 186 -27.50 -8.96 -20.47
C GLY A 186 -28.89 -9.21 -21.10
N PRO A 187 -29.34 -10.48 -21.18
CA PRO A 187 -30.66 -10.81 -21.71
C PRO A 187 -31.78 -10.06 -20.98
N PRO A 188 -32.82 -9.57 -21.68
CA PRO A 188 -33.94 -8.89 -21.05
C PRO A 188 -34.59 -9.82 -20.00
N GLY A 189 -34.61 -9.40 -18.74
CA GLY A 189 -35.15 -10.18 -17.62
C GLY A 189 -34.13 -10.59 -16.55
N THR A 190 -32.83 -10.40 -16.74
CA THR A 190 -31.79 -10.61 -15.70
C THR A 190 -31.70 -9.44 -14.72
N GLY A 191 -32.87 -8.96 -14.27
CA GLY A 191 -33.08 -7.70 -13.57
C GLY A 191 -32.04 -7.34 -12.51
N THR A 192 -31.56 -6.10 -12.62
CA THR A 192 -31.06 -5.24 -11.56
C THR A 192 -30.07 -5.86 -10.58
N VAL A 193 -28.78 -5.72 -10.88
CA VAL A 193 -27.72 -5.77 -9.86
C VAL A 193 -27.77 -4.48 -9.00
N ALA A 194 -28.93 -4.18 -8.41
CA ALA A 194 -29.16 -3.01 -7.56
C ALA A 194 -28.54 -3.13 -6.16
N GLY A 195 -27.66 -4.12 -5.95
CA GLY A 195 -27.01 -4.39 -4.68
C GLY A 195 -25.48 -4.46 -4.74
N VAL A 196 -24.84 -4.26 -5.91
CA VAL A 196 -23.37 -4.23 -5.95
C VAL A 196 -22.90 -2.91 -5.37
N VAL A 197 -22.68 -2.92 -4.06
CA VAL A 197 -22.03 -1.83 -3.36
C VAL A 197 -20.72 -1.53 -4.11
N ASN A 198 -20.48 -0.25 -4.36
CA ASN A 198 -19.30 0.25 -5.07
C ASN A 198 -18.03 -0.01 -4.25
N GLN A 199 -17.44 -1.20 -4.39
CA GLN A 199 -16.38 -1.61 -3.48
C GLN A 199 -14.97 -1.33 -4.01
N ARG A 200 -14.71 -1.20 -5.33
CA ARG A 200 -13.44 -0.73 -5.97
C ARG A 200 -12.18 -1.09 -5.16
N ARG A 201 -12.13 -2.34 -4.77
CA ARG A 201 -11.23 -2.87 -3.76
C ARG A 201 -10.18 -3.74 -4.40
N ALA A 202 -9.06 -3.84 -3.73
CA ALA A 202 -8.14 -4.94 -3.91
C ALA A 202 -7.63 -5.37 -2.54
N ALA A 203 -7.27 -6.65 -2.40
CA ALA A 203 -6.57 -7.13 -1.23
C ALA A 203 -5.43 -8.09 -1.60
N PHE A 204 -4.40 -8.10 -0.77
CA PHE A 204 -3.26 -9.01 -0.93
C PHE A 204 -2.78 -9.57 0.41
N GLU A 205 -2.14 -10.74 0.34
CA GLU A 205 -1.31 -11.29 1.39
C GLU A 205 0.15 -11.34 0.92
N GLY A 206 1.08 -11.08 1.82
CA GLY A 206 2.51 -10.97 1.50
C GLY A 206 3.39 -11.56 2.59
N ARG A 207 4.53 -12.11 2.18
CA ARG A 207 5.54 -12.62 3.10
C ARG A 207 6.94 -12.36 2.58
N LEU A 208 7.86 -12.08 3.52
CA LEU A 208 9.28 -11.99 3.27
C LEU A 208 9.96 -13.26 3.79
N ARG A 209 10.82 -13.84 2.97
CA ARG A 209 11.69 -14.95 3.35
C ARG A 209 13.14 -14.56 3.27
N ASP A 210 13.95 -15.05 4.20
CA ASP A 210 15.40 -15.07 4.01
C ASP A 210 15.72 -16.06 2.88
N LEU A 211 16.40 -15.59 1.82
CA LEU A 211 16.60 -16.39 0.61
C LEU A 211 17.57 -17.58 0.83
N LYS A 212 18.43 -17.52 1.86
CA LYS A 212 19.39 -18.58 2.17
C LYS A 212 18.77 -19.69 2.99
N THR A 213 17.97 -19.33 3.99
CA THR A 213 17.40 -20.27 4.97
C THR A 213 15.97 -20.67 4.65
N ASN A 214 15.32 -19.96 3.74
CA ASN A 214 13.91 -20.08 3.39
C ASN A 214 12.94 -19.77 4.55
N GLU A 215 13.45 -19.20 5.64
CA GLU A 215 12.66 -18.83 6.82
C GLU A 215 11.80 -17.59 6.54
N ILE A 216 10.54 -17.61 6.99
CA ILE A 216 9.66 -16.43 6.94
C ILE A 216 10.08 -15.46 8.05
N VAL A 217 10.50 -14.26 7.65
CA VAL A 217 10.96 -13.20 8.55
C VAL A 217 9.92 -12.11 8.77
N ALA A 218 8.96 -11.97 7.86
CA ALA A 218 7.80 -11.10 8.05
C ALA A 218 6.62 -11.58 7.21
N THR A 219 5.42 -11.27 7.66
CA THR A 219 4.17 -11.41 6.90
C THR A 219 3.35 -10.14 7.01
N PHE A 220 2.57 -9.84 6.00
CA PHE A 220 1.71 -8.67 5.98
C PHE A 220 0.51 -8.93 5.07
N ALA A 221 -0.61 -8.29 5.35
CA ALA A 221 -1.79 -8.32 4.52
C ALA A 221 -2.49 -6.98 4.60
N ASP A 222 -3.12 -6.61 3.50
CA ASP A 222 -3.79 -5.33 3.38
C ASP A 222 -4.94 -5.43 2.38
N ARG A 223 -6.00 -4.68 2.67
CA ARG A 223 -7.09 -4.39 1.76
C ARG A 223 -7.26 -2.89 1.66
N ASP A 224 -7.41 -2.41 0.44
CA ASP A 224 -7.57 -0.99 0.18
C ASP A 224 -8.67 -0.73 -0.84
N MET A 225 -9.17 0.50 -0.87
CA MET A 225 -10.19 0.97 -1.78
C MET A 225 -9.70 2.18 -2.57
N ALA A 226 -10.02 2.24 -3.85
CA ALA A 226 -9.61 3.37 -4.66
C ALA A 226 -10.45 4.62 -4.35
N ASP A 227 -9.79 5.79 -4.29
CA ASP A 227 -10.38 7.10 -4.02
C ASP A 227 -11.63 7.40 -4.89
N ILE A 228 -12.61 8.05 -4.26
CA ILE A 228 -13.81 8.59 -4.91
C ILE A 228 -13.49 9.98 -5.45
N ALA A 229 -12.59 10.09 -6.43
CA ALA A 229 -12.39 11.36 -7.13
C ALA A 229 -13.62 11.65 -8.03
N PRO A 230 -14.14 12.90 -8.07
CA PRO A 230 -15.25 13.26 -8.94
C PRO A 230 -14.77 13.29 -10.39
N ILE A 231 -14.98 12.16 -11.08
CA ILE A 231 -14.98 12.01 -12.53
C ILE A 231 -13.60 12.18 -13.19
N ASP A 232 -12.90 11.05 -13.37
CA ASP A 232 -11.85 10.92 -14.38
C ASP A 232 -12.35 10.01 -15.51
N LEU A 233 -12.80 10.63 -16.61
CA LEU A 233 -13.40 9.95 -17.77
C LEU A 233 -12.38 9.16 -18.60
N THR A 234 -11.07 9.32 -18.36
CA THR A 234 -10.04 8.52 -19.04
C THR A 234 -9.82 7.14 -18.40
N ARG A 235 -10.53 6.83 -17.31
CA ARG A 235 -10.25 5.70 -16.41
C ARG A 235 -11.43 4.74 -16.18
N LEU A 236 -12.33 4.65 -17.15
CA LEU A 236 -13.47 3.72 -17.17
C LEU A 236 -13.07 2.28 -17.54
N THR A 237 -11.82 1.87 -17.28
CA THR A 237 -11.39 0.49 -17.52
C THR A 237 -11.79 -0.39 -16.34
N TRP A 238 -12.10 -1.65 -16.64
CA TRP A 238 -12.63 -2.62 -15.68
C TRP A 238 -11.76 -2.75 -14.40
N TYR A 239 -10.42 -2.77 -14.53
CA TYR A 239 -9.47 -2.89 -13.42
C TYR A 239 -8.61 -1.65 -13.11
N GLY A 240 -8.91 -0.49 -13.70
CA GLY A 240 -8.15 0.74 -13.45
C GLY A 240 -7.98 1.10 -11.96
N PRO A 241 -9.03 0.97 -11.11
CA PRO A 241 -8.92 1.17 -9.66
C PRO A 241 -7.92 0.23 -8.97
N ALA A 242 -7.96 -1.08 -9.28
CA ALA A 242 -7.08 -2.08 -8.69
C ALA A 242 -5.60 -1.82 -9.04
N LYS A 243 -5.32 -1.43 -10.29
CA LYS A 243 -3.96 -1.07 -10.73
C LYS A 243 -3.37 0.09 -9.89
N ARG A 244 -4.16 1.11 -9.54
CA ARG A 244 -3.69 2.21 -8.66
C ARG A 244 -3.38 1.76 -7.24
N ILE A 245 -4.20 0.87 -6.68
CA ILE A 245 -3.94 0.30 -5.35
C ILE A 245 -2.61 -0.47 -5.37
N MET A 246 -2.37 -1.27 -6.42
CA MET A 246 -1.12 -2.02 -6.60
C MET A 246 0.12 -1.11 -6.73
N GLU A 247 0.00 0.00 -7.47
CA GLU A 247 1.05 1.03 -7.56
C GLU A 247 1.36 1.65 -6.19
N ARG A 248 0.32 1.96 -5.41
CA ARG A 248 0.45 2.50 -4.03
C ARG A 248 1.17 1.51 -3.12
N TRP A 249 0.75 0.25 -3.10
CA TRP A 249 1.42 -0.81 -2.32
C TRP A 249 2.87 -1.00 -2.75
N ALA A 250 3.17 -0.96 -4.05
CA ALA A 250 4.54 -1.04 -4.55
C ALA A 250 5.42 0.09 -3.98
N GLY A 251 4.90 1.32 -3.96
CA GLY A 251 5.57 2.46 -3.31
C GLY A 251 5.74 2.27 -1.79
N GLN A 252 4.69 1.82 -1.10
CA GLN A 252 4.73 1.55 0.34
C GLN A 252 5.79 0.49 0.72
N PHE A 253 6.00 -0.55 -0.09
CA PHE A 253 7.07 -1.52 0.16
C PHE A 253 8.45 -0.84 0.17
N VAL A 254 8.70 0.09 -0.76
CA VAL A 254 9.96 0.85 -0.81
C VAL A 254 10.10 1.79 0.38
N LEU A 255 9.02 2.46 0.78
CA LEU A 255 9.01 3.31 1.98
C LEU A 255 9.33 2.50 3.24
N ILE A 256 8.70 1.34 3.41
CA ILE A 256 8.95 0.43 4.54
C ILE A 256 10.38 -0.10 4.50
N ALA A 257 10.91 -0.42 3.32
CA ALA A 257 12.29 -0.86 3.15
C ALA A 257 13.30 0.23 3.57
N ASN A 258 13.01 1.49 3.28
CA ASN A 258 13.86 2.63 3.60
C ASN A 258 13.67 3.20 5.01
N ARG A 259 12.54 2.92 5.68
CA ARG A 259 12.22 3.50 6.99
C ARG A 259 13.33 3.28 8.02
N LYS A 260 13.63 4.31 8.81
CA LYS A 260 14.51 4.17 9.97
C LYS A 260 13.77 3.51 11.14
N GLN A 261 14.51 2.97 12.10
CA GLN A 261 13.91 2.42 13.30
C GLN A 261 13.14 3.53 14.04
N GLY A 262 11.87 3.26 14.39
CA GLY A 262 10.98 4.24 15.03
C GLY A 262 10.27 5.19 14.07
N GLU A 263 10.54 5.13 12.76
CA GLU A 263 9.82 5.91 11.76
C GLU A 263 8.53 5.20 11.33
N ALA A 264 7.43 5.95 11.32
CA ALA A 264 6.14 5.49 10.83
C ALA A 264 6.03 5.72 9.32
N VAL A 265 5.55 4.71 8.61
CA VAL A 265 5.13 4.83 7.21
C VAL A 265 3.61 4.92 7.19
N THR A 266 3.08 5.97 6.57
CA THR A 266 1.64 6.26 6.55
C THR A 266 1.02 5.88 5.23
N ASP A 267 -0.24 5.47 5.26
CA ASP A 267 -1.07 5.44 4.06
C ASP A 267 -1.54 6.85 3.68
N GLU A 268 -1.72 7.08 2.39
CA GLU A 268 -2.41 8.26 1.88
C GLU A 268 -3.91 8.02 2.08
N THR A 269 -4.57 8.84 2.90
CA THR A 269 -6.01 8.72 3.10
C THR A 269 -6.75 8.95 1.78
N PRO A 270 -7.80 8.17 1.46
CA PRO A 270 -8.50 8.21 0.17
C PRO A 270 -9.37 9.46 -0.07
N PHE A 271 -9.19 10.51 0.73
CA PHE A 271 -9.94 11.76 0.63
C PHE A 271 -8.98 12.90 0.29
N THR A 272 -8.90 13.24 -1.00
CA THR A 272 -8.39 14.55 -1.41
C THR A 272 -9.50 15.58 -1.20
N VAL A 273 -9.43 16.35 -0.11
CA VAL A 273 -10.25 17.56 0.05
C VAL A 273 -9.58 18.64 -0.81
N MET A 274 -10.06 18.90 -2.02
CA MET A 274 -9.60 20.05 -2.79
C MET A 274 -10.06 21.33 -2.05
N PRO A 275 -9.15 22.28 -1.75
CA PRO A 275 -9.57 23.61 -1.32
C PRO A 275 -10.28 24.30 -2.48
N PHE A 276 -11.48 24.80 -2.20
CA PHE A 276 -12.25 25.68 -3.08
C PHE A 276 -11.53 27.02 -3.30
#